data_AF-A0A7D9KN88-F1
#
_entry.id   AF-A0A7D9KN88-F1
#
_cell.length_a   1.000
_cell.length_b   1.000
_cell.length_c   1.000
_cell.angle_alpha   90.00
_cell.angle_beta   90.00
_cell.angle_gamma   90.00
#
_symmetry.space_group_name_H-M   'P 1'
#
loop_
_entity.id
_entity.type
_entity.pdbx_description
1 polymer ?
#
loop_
_entity_poly.entity_id
_entity_poly.type
_entity_poly.pdbx_seq_one_letter_code
_entity_poly.pdbx_strand_id
1 'polypeptide(L)'
;MKKLLTKCNGNWSEFRQRLLEWRNVPRSDGFSPSQMLFGRRQRSQLPAIPACHAPIDLLEGAAAKRNAAEKGKTNADKTTRKLKQLHVNDEVWIQDHKTGKWRERGTITSIRKDGHSYVIVLPNGWRSIRNRRFLRLYRDRPRANNEEERARQIETEPSGSLQLKRTNVARPEKVSA
;
A
#
# COMPACT_ATOMS: atom_id res chain seq x y z
N MET A 1 -5.10 14.09 15.43
CA MET A 1 -6.30 14.78 15.93
C MET A 1 -7.20 13.93 16.85
N LYS A 2 -7.46 12.64 16.54
CA LYS A 2 -8.38 11.78 17.33
C LYS A 2 -8.14 11.73 18.86
N LYS A 3 -6.91 11.97 19.32
CA LYS A 3 -6.54 11.98 20.75
C LYS A 3 -6.41 13.37 21.36
N LEU A 4 -6.71 14.45 20.62
CA LEU A 4 -6.50 15.82 21.11
C LEU A 4 -7.45 16.14 22.28
N LEU A 5 -8.72 15.73 22.20
CA LEU A 5 -9.68 15.91 23.29
C LEU A 5 -9.29 15.11 24.53
N THR A 6 -8.79 13.88 24.34
CA THR A 6 -8.24 13.05 25.42
C THR A 6 -7.08 13.75 26.14
N LYS A 7 -6.21 14.45 25.40
CA LYS A 7 -5.09 15.23 25.96
C LYS A 7 -5.54 16.49 26.71
N CYS A 8 -6.77 16.96 26.50
CA CYS A 8 -7.34 18.08 27.23
C CYS A 8 -8.23 17.58 28.38
N ASN A 9 -8.16 16.29 28.74
CA ASN A 9 -8.99 15.66 29.76
C ASN A 9 -10.50 15.92 29.57
N GLY A 10 -10.97 16.00 28.31
CA GLY A 10 -12.37 16.32 28.00
C GLY A 10 -12.75 17.80 28.14
N ASN A 11 -11.83 18.69 28.50
CA ASN A 11 -12.09 20.13 28.58
C ASN A 11 -12.25 20.74 27.17
N TRP A 12 -13.45 21.20 26.88
CA TRP A 12 -13.80 21.79 25.57
C TRP A 12 -13.18 23.16 25.31
N SER A 13 -12.97 23.98 26.34
CA SER A 13 -12.37 25.31 26.20
C SER A 13 -10.91 25.19 25.76
N GLU A 14 -10.15 24.38 26.49
CA GLU A 14 -8.74 24.11 26.21
C GLU A 14 -8.58 23.37 24.86
N PHE A 15 -9.49 22.43 24.56
CA PHE A 15 -9.53 21.75 23.27
C PHE A 15 -9.70 22.72 22.10
N ARG A 16 -10.64 23.69 22.20
CA ARG A 16 -10.87 24.69 21.14
C ARG A 16 -9.62 25.53 20.88
N GLN A 17 -8.95 25.97 21.95
CA GLN A 17 -7.71 26.74 21.84
C GLN A 17 -6.60 25.92 21.17
N ARG A 18 -6.34 24.70 21.63
CA ARG A 18 -5.33 23.82 21.03
C ARG A 18 -5.65 23.46 19.57
N LEU A 19 -6.93 23.31 19.25
CA LEU A 19 -7.37 23.03 17.89
C LEU A 19 -7.16 24.23 16.97
N LEU A 20 -7.36 25.46 17.46
CA LEU A 20 -7.02 26.68 16.73
C LEU A 20 -5.52 26.71 16.42
N GLU A 21 -4.66 26.48 17.41
CA GLU A 21 -3.21 26.44 17.22
C GLU A 21 -2.82 25.39 16.18
N TRP A 22 -3.33 24.15 16.33
CA TRP A 22 -3.02 23.06 15.40
C TRP A 22 -3.39 23.37 13.94
N ARG A 23 -4.49 24.10 13.70
CA ARG A 23 -4.88 24.52 12.35
C ARG A 23 -4.01 25.63 11.77
N ASN A 24 -3.32 26.39 12.62
CA ASN A 24 -2.38 27.45 12.23
C ASN A 24 -0.92 26.98 12.15
N VAL A 25 -0.64 25.71 12.47
CA VAL A 25 0.69 25.11 12.26
C VAL A 25 0.91 24.85 10.76
N PRO A 26 2.00 25.35 10.15
CA PRO A 26 2.33 25.06 8.77
C PRO A 26 2.64 23.57 8.58
N ARG A 27 2.23 22.99 7.46
CA ARG A 27 2.57 21.60 7.14
C ARG A 27 3.93 21.56 6.43
N SER A 28 4.32 20.40 5.92
CA SER A 28 5.56 20.21 5.16
C SER A 28 5.65 21.02 3.87
N ASP A 29 4.53 21.56 3.39
CA ASP A 29 4.46 22.48 2.25
C ASP A 29 4.66 23.96 2.63
N GLY A 30 4.82 24.27 3.93
CA GLY A 30 4.99 25.63 4.43
C GLY A 30 3.69 26.39 4.72
N PHE A 31 2.53 25.85 4.30
CA PHE A 31 1.23 26.49 4.50
C PHE A 31 0.39 25.79 5.57
N SER A 32 -0.28 26.57 6.42
CA SER A 32 -1.21 26.02 7.40
C SER A 32 -2.60 25.75 6.78
N PRO A 33 -3.36 24.77 7.29
CA PRO A 33 -4.74 24.53 6.85
C PRO A 33 -5.62 25.78 6.93
N SER A 34 -5.50 26.58 8.00
CA SER A 34 -6.25 27.83 8.14
C SER A 34 -5.85 28.85 7.08
N GLN A 35 -4.56 28.99 6.75
CA GLN A 35 -4.12 29.86 5.66
C GLN A 35 -4.69 29.45 4.31
N MET A 36 -4.67 28.15 3.99
CA MET A 36 -5.24 27.65 2.73
C MET A 36 -6.76 27.84 2.63
N LEU A 37 -7.47 27.88 3.75
CA LEU A 37 -8.91 28.05 3.79
C LEU A 37 -9.33 29.52 3.76
N PHE A 38 -8.67 30.36 4.56
CA PHE A 38 -9.05 31.77 4.74
C PHE A 38 -8.22 32.76 3.92
N GLY A 39 -7.22 32.28 3.19
CA GLY A 39 -6.27 33.11 2.45
C GLY A 39 -5.35 33.95 3.33
N ARG A 40 -5.35 33.75 4.66
CA ARG A 40 -4.50 34.45 5.63
C ARG A 40 -4.34 33.65 6.91
N ARG A 41 -3.31 33.98 7.71
CA ARG A 41 -3.09 33.34 9.02
C ARG A 41 -4.06 33.88 10.08
N GLN A 42 -4.70 33.01 10.86
CA GLN A 42 -5.56 33.45 11.96
C GLN A 42 -4.70 33.92 13.15
N ARG A 43 -5.27 34.76 14.02
CA ARG A 43 -4.61 35.17 15.26
C ARG A 43 -4.64 34.00 16.25
N SER A 44 -3.46 33.63 16.73
CA SER A 44 -3.21 32.59 17.73
C SER A 44 -2.89 33.22 19.09
N GLN A 45 -2.75 32.40 20.13
CA GLN A 45 -2.20 32.81 21.42
C GLN A 45 -0.70 33.16 21.32
N LEU A 46 0.00 32.58 20.33
CA LEU A 46 1.37 32.96 20.05
C LEU A 46 1.43 34.36 19.44
N PRO A 47 2.30 35.24 19.96
CA PRO A 47 2.51 36.55 19.36
C PRO A 47 3.10 36.38 17.95
N ALA A 48 2.58 37.16 17.01
CA ALA A 48 3.05 37.19 15.63
C ALA A 48 3.11 38.64 15.16
N ILE A 49 4.10 38.93 14.33
CA ILE A 49 4.21 40.23 13.67
C ILE A 49 3.03 40.43 12.71
N PRO A 50 2.50 41.67 12.55
CA PRO A 50 1.36 41.94 11.67
C PRO A 50 1.54 41.43 10.24
N ALA A 51 2.76 41.49 9.72
CA ALA A 51 3.11 40.97 8.39
C ALA A 51 2.80 39.48 8.20
N CYS A 52 2.86 38.65 9.26
CA CYS A 52 2.51 37.23 9.18
C CYS A 52 1.01 36.97 8.92
N HIS A 53 0.16 37.98 9.10
CA HIS A 53 -1.27 37.91 8.83
C HIS A 53 -1.65 38.45 7.44
N ALA A 54 -0.66 38.84 6.64
CA ALA A 54 -0.88 39.25 5.26
C ALA A 54 -1.58 38.13 4.46
N PRO A 55 -2.41 38.49 3.47
CA PRO A 55 -2.96 37.52 2.54
C PRO A 55 -1.86 36.72 1.85
N ILE A 56 -2.13 35.43 1.63
CA ILE A 56 -1.24 34.55 0.87
C ILE A 56 -1.71 34.44 -0.59
N ASP A 57 -0.78 34.13 -1.49
CA ASP A 57 -1.15 33.66 -2.82
C ASP A 57 -1.66 32.21 -2.75
N LEU A 58 -2.95 32.03 -3.03
CA LEU A 58 -3.59 30.72 -3.03
C LEU A 58 -3.12 29.84 -4.19
N LEU A 59 -2.68 30.42 -5.30
CA LEU A 59 -2.16 29.67 -6.44
C LEU A 59 -0.83 29.00 -6.07
N GLU A 60 0.06 29.77 -5.45
CA GLU A 60 1.32 29.28 -4.89
C GLU A 60 1.07 28.20 -3.82
N GLY A 61 0.17 28.45 -2.87
CA GLY A 61 -0.21 27.47 -1.85
C GLY A 61 -0.76 26.17 -2.44
N ALA A 62 -1.58 26.25 -3.50
CA ALA A 62 -2.10 25.08 -4.19
C ALA A 62 -1.02 24.30 -4.94
N ALA A 63 -0.04 25.00 -5.53
CA ALA A 63 1.11 24.38 -6.18
C ALA A 63 2.03 23.69 -5.15
N ALA A 64 2.35 24.37 -4.04
CA ALA A 64 3.14 23.80 -2.95
C ALA A 64 2.49 22.54 -2.36
N LYS A 65 1.17 22.56 -2.14
CA LYS A 65 0.40 21.40 -1.70
C LYS A 65 0.50 20.23 -2.68
N ARG A 66 0.39 20.49 -4.00
CA ARG A 66 0.55 19.46 -5.04
C ARG A 66 1.95 18.86 -5.02
N ASN A 67 2.98 19.71 -4.98
CA ASN A 67 4.38 19.26 -4.91
C ASN A 67 4.67 18.40 -3.67
N ALA A 68 4.15 18.80 -2.51
CA ALA A 68 4.27 18.02 -1.28
C ALA A 68 3.53 16.67 -1.37
N ALA A 69 2.37 16.63 -2.02
CA ALA A 69 1.63 15.40 -2.25
C ALA A 69 2.39 14.44 -3.18
N GLU A 70 2.98 14.93 -4.27
CA GLU A 70 3.81 14.13 -5.18
C GLU A 70 5.08 13.61 -4.49
N LYS A 71 5.76 14.45 -3.70
CA LYS A 71 6.89 14.01 -2.86
C LYS A 71 6.47 12.93 -1.86
N GLY A 72 5.31 13.08 -1.23
CA GLY A 72 4.74 12.09 -0.33
C GLY A 72 4.46 10.76 -1.04
N LYS A 73 3.85 10.83 -2.23
CA LYS A 73 3.54 9.66 -3.06
C LYS A 73 4.81 8.94 -3.50
N THR A 74 5.76 9.64 -4.10
CA THR A 74 7.04 9.06 -4.55
C THR A 74 7.79 8.41 -3.39
N ASN A 75 7.81 9.02 -2.21
CA ASN A 75 8.46 8.43 -1.04
C ASN A 75 7.73 7.17 -0.52
N ALA A 76 6.39 7.17 -0.56
CA ALA A 76 5.61 5.98 -0.22
C ALA A 76 5.82 4.86 -1.24
N ASP A 77 5.90 5.19 -2.53
CA ASP A 77 6.10 4.21 -3.61
C ASP A 77 7.48 3.55 -3.55
N LYS A 78 8.52 4.27 -3.07
CA LYS A 78 9.87 3.72 -2.88
C LYS A 78 9.92 2.55 -1.89
N THR A 79 9.14 2.62 -0.82
CA THR A 79 9.13 1.59 0.24
C THR A 79 8.06 0.52 0.01
N THR A 80 7.12 0.76 -0.90
CA THR A 80 5.98 -0.12 -1.11
C THR A 80 6.30 -1.25 -2.07
N ARG A 81 6.14 -2.50 -1.61
CA ARG A 81 6.22 -3.69 -2.46
C ARG A 81 5.03 -3.75 -3.41
N LYS A 82 5.30 -3.83 -4.72
CA LYS A 82 4.25 -4.06 -5.73
C LYS A 82 3.66 -5.47 -5.59
N LEU A 83 2.36 -5.55 -5.36
CA LEU A 83 1.62 -6.81 -5.31
C LEU A 83 1.20 -7.22 -6.73
N LYS A 84 1.22 -8.53 -7.03
CA LYS A 84 0.79 -9.07 -8.33
C LYS A 84 -0.69 -8.73 -8.57
N GLN A 85 -1.04 -8.20 -9.73
CA GLN A 85 -2.43 -7.90 -10.09
C GLN A 85 -3.26 -9.20 -10.11
N LEU A 86 -4.53 -9.11 -9.71
CA LEU A 86 -5.49 -10.20 -9.78
C LEU A 86 -6.44 -9.96 -10.95
N HIS A 87 -7.01 -11.03 -11.49
CA HIS A 87 -7.90 -10.97 -12.64
C HIS A 87 -9.36 -11.20 -12.24
N VAL A 88 -10.26 -10.80 -13.13
CA VAL A 88 -11.68 -11.13 -12.99
C VAL A 88 -11.83 -12.66 -13.02
N ASN A 89 -12.71 -13.18 -12.18
CA ASN A 89 -12.95 -14.60 -11.92
C ASN A 89 -11.88 -15.33 -11.08
N ASP A 90 -10.83 -14.66 -10.59
CA ASP A 90 -9.91 -15.27 -9.62
C ASP A 90 -10.64 -15.53 -8.28
N GLU A 91 -10.46 -16.74 -7.73
CA GLU A 91 -10.87 -17.09 -6.38
C GLU A 91 -9.81 -16.61 -5.38
N VAL A 92 -10.23 -15.86 -4.37
CA VAL A 92 -9.33 -15.19 -3.44
C VAL A 92 -9.74 -15.41 -1.99
N TRP A 93 -8.73 -15.48 -1.13
CA TRP A 93 -8.86 -15.29 0.31
C TRP A 93 -8.99 -13.80 0.63
N ILE A 94 -9.92 -13.50 1.54
CA ILE A 94 -10.21 -12.16 2.04
C ILE A 94 -9.78 -12.10 3.50
N GLN A 95 -9.01 -11.05 3.83
CA GLN A 95 -8.62 -10.78 5.21
C GLN A 95 -9.75 -10.07 5.96
N ASP A 96 -10.11 -10.58 7.14
CA ASP A 96 -11.04 -9.91 8.04
C ASP A 96 -10.35 -8.71 8.71
N HIS A 97 -10.98 -7.54 8.63
CA HIS A 97 -10.53 -6.29 9.22
C HIS A 97 -10.45 -6.29 10.75
N LYS A 98 -11.26 -7.09 11.45
CA LYS A 98 -11.27 -7.14 12.91
C LYS A 98 -10.19 -8.06 13.45
N THR A 99 -10.13 -9.28 12.91
CA THR A 99 -9.22 -10.32 13.41
C THR A 99 -7.87 -10.37 12.68
N GLY A 100 -7.76 -9.77 11.50
CA GLY A 100 -6.57 -9.86 10.66
C GLY A 100 -6.37 -11.25 10.02
N LYS A 101 -7.31 -12.18 10.20
CA LYS A 101 -7.20 -13.56 9.70
C LYS A 101 -7.75 -13.67 8.28
N TRP A 102 -7.15 -14.57 7.48
CA TRP A 102 -7.60 -14.92 6.13
C TRP A 102 -8.64 -16.04 6.24
N ARG A 103 -9.92 -15.70 6.28
CA ARG A 103 -11.00 -16.65 6.58
C ARG A 103 -12.07 -16.72 5.50
N GLU A 104 -12.40 -15.59 4.91
CA GLU A 104 -13.45 -15.51 3.92
C GLU A 104 -12.88 -15.82 2.53
N ARG A 105 -13.71 -16.46 1.70
CA ARG A 105 -13.43 -16.70 0.28
C ARG A 105 -14.40 -15.92 -0.57
N GLY A 106 -13.98 -15.57 -1.76
CA GLY A 106 -14.86 -14.99 -2.76
C GLY A 106 -14.20 -14.92 -4.13
N THR A 107 -14.99 -14.58 -5.12
CA THR A 107 -14.57 -14.49 -6.51
C THR A 107 -14.57 -13.05 -6.96
N ILE A 108 -13.50 -12.62 -7.64
CA ILE A 108 -13.41 -11.26 -8.16
C ILE A 108 -14.38 -11.08 -9.34
N THR A 109 -15.28 -10.10 -9.23
CA THR A 109 -16.24 -9.78 -10.30
C THR A 109 -15.76 -8.63 -11.18
N SER A 110 -15.09 -7.64 -10.60
CA SER A 110 -14.60 -6.49 -11.36
C SER A 110 -13.45 -5.77 -10.66
N ILE A 111 -12.62 -5.09 -11.44
CA ILE A 111 -11.50 -4.27 -10.96
C ILE A 111 -11.90 -2.80 -11.08
N ARG A 112 -11.67 -1.99 -10.04
CA ARG A 112 -11.98 -0.55 -10.07
C ARG A 112 -10.94 0.20 -10.90
N LYS A 113 -11.31 1.40 -11.39
CA LYS A 113 -10.47 2.30 -12.21
C LYS A 113 -9.04 2.50 -11.65
N ASP A 114 -8.91 2.58 -10.32
CA ASP A 114 -7.62 2.81 -9.67
C ASP A 114 -6.70 1.57 -9.65
N GLY A 115 -7.18 0.39 -10.07
CA GLY A 115 -6.41 -0.86 -10.09
C GLY A 115 -6.10 -1.49 -8.72
N HIS A 116 -6.24 -0.74 -7.63
CA HIS A 116 -5.91 -1.17 -6.27
C HIS A 116 -7.09 -1.75 -5.49
N SER A 117 -8.32 -1.65 -6.01
CA SER A 117 -9.54 -2.10 -5.34
C SER A 117 -10.34 -3.03 -6.25
N TYR A 118 -10.87 -4.09 -5.65
CA TYR A 118 -11.58 -5.17 -6.34
C TYR A 118 -12.97 -5.33 -5.74
N VAL A 119 -13.94 -5.64 -6.60
CA VAL A 119 -15.29 -6.05 -6.22
C VAL A 119 -15.32 -7.56 -6.19
N ILE A 120 -15.75 -8.13 -5.08
CA ILE A 120 -15.72 -9.56 -4.81
C ILE A 120 -17.13 -10.00 -4.46
N VAL A 121 -17.55 -11.13 -5.00
CA VAL A 121 -18.78 -11.83 -4.60
C VAL A 121 -18.40 -12.96 -3.66
N LEU A 122 -18.99 -12.94 -2.46
CA LEU A 122 -18.88 -14.03 -1.50
C LEU A 122 -19.82 -15.19 -1.88
N PRO A 123 -19.60 -16.41 -1.35
CA PRO A 123 -20.47 -17.57 -1.58
C PRO A 123 -21.94 -17.34 -1.20
N ASN A 124 -22.19 -16.45 -0.24
CA ASN A 124 -23.53 -16.06 0.19
C ASN A 124 -24.20 -15.01 -0.74
N GLY A 125 -23.58 -14.68 -1.88
CA GLY A 125 -24.08 -13.70 -2.86
C GLY A 125 -23.76 -12.24 -2.53
N TRP A 126 -23.18 -11.94 -1.36
CA TRP A 126 -22.88 -10.57 -0.97
C TRP A 126 -21.69 -10.01 -1.74
N ARG A 127 -21.81 -8.76 -2.19
CA ARG A 127 -20.75 -8.03 -2.86
C ARG A 127 -19.96 -7.18 -1.87
N SER A 128 -18.64 -7.29 -1.93
CA SER A 128 -17.72 -6.57 -1.04
C SER A 128 -16.61 -5.91 -1.84
N ILE A 129 -16.20 -4.70 -1.43
CA ILE A 129 -15.07 -3.99 -2.02
C ILE A 129 -13.87 -4.14 -1.08
N ARG A 130 -12.76 -4.63 -1.63
CA ARG A 130 -11.51 -4.81 -0.87
C ARG A 130 -10.30 -4.34 -1.68
N ASN A 131 -9.35 -3.74 -0.96
CA ASN A 131 -8.08 -3.35 -1.53
C ASN A 131 -7.20 -4.58 -1.80
N ARG A 132 -6.34 -4.53 -2.82
CA ARG A 132 -5.41 -5.61 -3.21
C ARG A 132 -4.64 -6.20 -2.03
N ARG A 133 -4.26 -5.36 -1.05
CA ARG A 133 -3.49 -5.78 0.14
C ARG A 133 -4.23 -6.78 1.03
N PHE A 134 -5.57 -6.77 0.98
CA PHE A 134 -6.44 -7.64 1.77
C PHE A 134 -6.92 -8.86 1.00
N LEU A 135 -6.30 -9.15 -0.14
CA LEU A 135 -6.62 -10.25 -1.02
C LEU A 135 -5.40 -11.12 -1.28
N ARG A 136 -5.58 -12.44 -1.28
CA ARG A 136 -4.58 -13.41 -1.70
C ARG A 136 -5.22 -14.41 -2.62
N LEU A 137 -4.52 -14.84 -3.66
CA LEU A 137 -5.03 -15.87 -4.55
C LEU A 137 -5.26 -17.15 -3.73
N TYR A 138 -6.39 -17.82 -3.93
CA TYR A 138 -6.71 -19.04 -3.18
C TYR A 138 -5.64 -20.12 -3.36
N ARG A 139 -5.05 -20.20 -4.56
CA ARG A 139 -3.98 -21.13 -4.94
C ARG A 139 -2.63 -20.86 -4.26
N ASP A 140 -2.41 -19.66 -3.69
CA ASP A 140 -1.14 -19.28 -3.04
C ASP A 140 -1.01 -19.79 -1.59
N ARG A 141 -1.81 -20.78 -1.15
CA ARG A 141 -1.53 -21.43 0.14
C ARG A 141 -0.13 -22.05 0.07
N PRO A 142 0.77 -21.80 1.04
CA PRO A 142 1.92 -22.68 1.23
C PRO A 142 1.33 -24.06 1.53
N ARG A 143 1.47 -24.98 0.58
CA ARG A 143 1.01 -26.36 0.73
C ARG A 143 1.86 -26.98 1.82
N ALA A 144 1.25 -27.23 2.99
CA ALA A 144 1.80 -28.15 3.99
C ALA A 144 1.74 -29.63 3.54
N ASN A 145 1.22 -29.92 2.33
CA ASN A 145 0.89 -31.26 1.88
C ASN A 145 1.62 -31.66 0.56
N ASN A 146 2.78 -31.06 0.27
CA ASN A 146 3.50 -31.33 -0.99
C ASN A 146 4.49 -32.51 -0.92
N GLU A 147 4.63 -33.17 0.21
CA GLU A 147 5.52 -34.33 0.35
C GLU A 147 4.88 -35.61 -0.23
N GLU A 148 3.55 -35.76 -0.11
CA GLU A 148 2.83 -36.94 -0.61
C GLU A 148 2.69 -36.97 -2.14
N GLU A 149 2.55 -35.82 -2.82
CA GLU A 149 2.49 -35.75 -4.30
C GLU A 149 3.85 -36.01 -4.94
N ARG A 150 4.97 -35.66 -4.27
CA ARG A 150 6.33 -35.96 -4.75
C ARG A 150 6.69 -37.43 -4.57
N ALA A 151 6.25 -38.07 -3.49
CA ALA A 151 6.49 -39.49 -3.25
C ALA A 151 5.85 -40.39 -4.32
N ARG A 152 4.62 -40.08 -4.75
CA ARG A 152 3.92 -40.85 -5.80
C ARG A 152 4.54 -40.71 -7.21
N GLN A 153 5.25 -39.62 -7.46
CA GLN A 153 5.96 -39.40 -8.73
C GLN A 153 7.34 -40.08 -8.77
N ILE A 154 7.94 -40.40 -7.63
CA ILE A 154 9.22 -41.12 -7.56
C ILE A 154 9.01 -42.63 -7.74
N GLU A 155 7.87 -43.18 -7.31
CA GLU A 155 7.56 -44.62 -7.41
C GLU A 155 7.10 -45.06 -8.82
N THR A 156 6.78 -44.13 -9.72
CA THR A 156 6.24 -44.44 -11.06
C THR A 156 7.27 -44.39 -12.19
N GLU A 157 8.52 -44.02 -11.91
CA GLU A 157 9.62 -44.07 -12.86
C GLU A 157 10.43 -45.37 -12.64
N PRO A 158 10.36 -46.38 -13.54
CA PRO A 158 11.22 -47.54 -13.41
C PRO A 158 12.67 -47.15 -13.68
N SER A 159 13.55 -47.54 -12.76
CA SER A 159 15.01 -47.50 -12.88
C SER A 159 15.47 -48.09 -14.22
N GLY A 160 15.97 -47.23 -15.13
CA GLY A 160 16.31 -47.62 -16.50
C GLY A 160 17.48 -46.84 -17.08
N SER A 161 18.69 -47.35 -16.87
CA SER A 161 19.95 -47.10 -17.61
C SER A 161 20.47 -45.65 -17.75
N LEU A 162 21.45 -45.31 -16.93
CA LEU A 162 22.41 -44.22 -17.19
C LEU A 162 23.27 -44.58 -18.41
N GLN A 163 22.97 -44.01 -19.58
CA GLN A 163 23.94 -43.96 -20.69
C GLN A 163 24.84 -42.72 -20.54
N LEU A 164 26.13 -42.96 -20.27
CA LEU A 164 27.17 -41.94 -20.30
C LEU A 164 27.30 -41.38 -21.72
N LYS A 165 26.88 -40.13 -21.94
CA LYS A 165 27.22 -39.40 -23.17
C LYS A 165 28.69 -38.97 -23.09
N ARG A 166 29.54 -39.63 -23.88
CA ARG A 166 30.91 -39.18 -24.16
C ARG A 166 30.86 -37.87 -24.93
N THR A 167 31.36 -36.79 -24.35
CA THR A 167 31.63 -35.54 -25.04
C THR A 167 33.05 -35.58 -25.60
N ASN A 168 33.19 -35.53 -26.93
CA ASN A 168 34.48 -35.37 -27.59
C ASN A 168 34.94 -33.91 -27.43
N VAL A 169 36.04 -33.69 -26.71
CA VAL A 169 36.72 -32.40 -26.64
C VAL A 169 37.86 -32.41 -27.67
N ALA A 170 37.74 -31.56 -28.69
CA ALA A 170 38.77 -31.39 -29.72
C ALA A 170 40.00 -30.67 -29.15
N ARG A 171 41.19 -31.16 -29.54
CA ARG A 171 42.52 -30.68 -29.14
C ARG A 171 42.90 -29.45 -29.97
N PRO A 172 43.40 -28.35 -29.40
CA PRO A 172 43.89 -27.23 -30.20
C PRO A 172 45.28 -27.56 -30.77
N GLU A 173 45.46 -27.27 -32.05
CA GLU A 173 46.74 -27.35 -32.75
C GLU A 173 47.69 -26.25 -32.28
N LYS A 174 48.97 -26.63 -32.09
CA LYS A 174 50.06 -25.71 -31.80
C LYS A 174 50.43 -24.96 -33.08
N VAL A 175 50.51 -23.64 -33.02
CA VAL A 175 51.24 -22.86 -34.01
C VAL A 175 52.49 -22.28 -33.34
N SER A 176 53.63 -22.72 -33.85
CA SER A 176 54.98 -22.27 -33.54
C SER A 176 55.49 -21.39 -34.68
N ALA A 177 55.90 -20.17 -34.34
CA ALA A 177 56.97 -19.34 -34.93
C ALA A 177 56.62 -17.86 -34.70
#